data_AF-A0A317A6J6-F1
#
_entry.id   AF-A0A317A6J6-F1
#
_cell.length_a   1.000
_cell.length_b   1.000
_cell.length_c   1.000
_cell.angle_alpha   90.00
_cell.angle_beta   90.00
_cell.angle_gamma   90.00
#
_symmetry.space_group_name_H-M   'P 1'
#
loop_
_entity.id
_entity.type
_entity.pdbx_description
1 polymer ?
#
loop_
_entity_poly.entity_id
_entity_poly.type
_entity_poly.pdbx_seq_one_letter_code
_entity_poly.pdbx_strand_id
1 'polypeptide(L)'
;MEPEGDQNRPTLPSNEGSSSGHIECDVCAKLGRTLDCCKGLRGGLCLDCAEISRLLNREIEQQAYEQANLQIGKNDGAWRVRCDDLEARLKSVQDTLSKNLVQQKNDHIESLKKRNDEADAEDERLKKILEERDAKFKDLQKQLSDGEPPRGYSYKESKKGEDGNKK
;
A
#
# COMPACT_ATOMS: atom_id res chain seq x y z
N MET A 1 57.79 49.88 -9.21
CA MET A 1 59.14 49.81 -9.79
C MET A 1 59.96 48.94 -8.88
N GLU A 2 60.22 47.71 -9.28
CA GLU A 2 61.44 47.02 -8.84
C GLU A 2 62.65 47.76 -9.44
N PRO A 3 63.83 47.62 -8.82
CA PRO A 3 64.78 46.69 -9.44
C PRO A 3 65.57 45.81 -8.45
N GLU A 4 65.71 44.56 -8.90
CA GLU A 4 66.86 43.64 -8.93
C GLU A 4 68.16 43.94 -8.15
N GLY A 5 68.75 42.86 -7.61
CA GLY A 5 70.13 42.85 -7.10
C GLY A 5 70.54 41.52 -6.44
N ASP A 6 70.60 40.47 -7.24
CA ASP A 6 71.08 39.11 -6.95
C ASP A 6 72.55 39.08 -6.49
N GLN A 7 72.92 38.34 -5.41
CA GLN A 7 74.22 37.63 -5.26
C GLN A 7 74.16 36.52 -4.19
N ASN A 8 74.24 35.27 -4.67
CA ASN A 8 74.46 34.03 -3.94
C ASN A 8 75.79 34.00 -3.16
N ARG A 9 75.76 33.60 -1.87
CA ARG A 9 76.87 32.87 -1.23
C ARG A 9 76.38 31.98 -0.07
N PRO A 10 76.33 30.64 -0.23
CA PRO A 10 76.05 29.75 0.88
C PRO A 10 77.31 29.62 1.75
N THR A 11 77.19 29.90 3.05
CA THR A 11 78.23 29.61 4.03
C THR A 11 77.94 28.23 4.60
N LEU A 12 78.80 27.24 4.29
CA LEU A 12 78.81 25.93 4.94
C LEU A 12 79.12 26.09 6.44
N PRO A 13 78.41 25.40 7.35
CA PRO A 13 78.98 25.04 8.63
C PRO A 13 79.83 23.77 8.49
N SER A 14 81.04 23.86 9.02
CA SER A 14 82.05 22.81 9.12
C SER A 14 81.55 21.58 9.86
N ASN A 15 81.91 20.41 9.32
CA ASN A 15 81.84 19.11 9.98
C ASN A 15 82.87 19.05 11.12
N GLU A 16 82.45 18.68 12.33
CA GLU A 16 83.12 17.67 13.16
C GLU A 16 82.31 17.39 14.44
N GLY A 17 81.87 16.13 14.60
CA GLY A 17 81.11 15.67 15.77
C GLY A 17 80.49 14.29 15.53
N SER A 18 81.23 13.23 15.85
CA SER A 18 80.81 11.83 15.79
C SER A 18 79.59 11.52 16.67
N SER A 19 78.50 11.07 16.04
CA SER A 19 77.44 10.20 16.61
C SER A 19 76.54 9.75 15.45
N SER A 20 77.07 8.94 14.54
CA SER A 20 76.34 8.43 13.38
C SER A 20 75.30 7.40 13.79
N GLY A 21 74.02 7.79 13.77
CA GLY A 21 72.92 6.87 14.01
C GLY A 21 71.55 7.51 13.81
N HIS A 22 71.39 8.40 12.83
CA HIS A 22 70.05 8.90 12.50
C HIS A 22 69.25 7.81 11.81
N ILE A 23 68.13 7.45 12.43
CA ILE A 23 67.13 6.53 11.89
C ILE A 23 66.26 7.33 10.92
N GLU A 24 66.44 7.12 9.61
CA GLU A 24 65.85 8.00 8.58
C GLU A 24 64.54 7.48 7.94
N CYS A 25 64.04 6.31 8.35
CA CYS A 25 62.71 5.83 7.97
C CYS A 25 61.68 6.25 9.03
N ASP A 26 60.61 6.95 8.64
CA ASP A 26 59.56 7.44 9.55
C ASP A 26 58.93 6.34 10.42
N VAL A 27 58.82 5.12 9.87
CA VAL A 27 58.30 3.95 10.61
C VAL A 27 59.34 3.43 11.61
N CYS A 28 60.60 3.30 11.19
CA CYS A 28 61.68 2.88 12.08
C CYS A 28 61.96 3.91 13.19
N ALA A 29 61.82 5.20 12.88
CA ALA A 29 61.96 6.29 13.83
C ALA A 29 60.88 6.24 14.90
N LYS A 30 59.62 5.95 14.54
CA LYS A 30 58.51 5.77 15.49
C LYS A 30 58.64 4.51 16.36
N LEU A 31 59.24 3.44 15.84
CA LEU A 31 59.39 2.16 16.55
C LEU A 31 60.71 2.02 17.33
N GLY A 32 61.62 2.98 17.20
CA GLY A 32 62.91 3.01 17.93
C GLY A 32 63.90 1.92 17.52
N ARG A 33 63.66 1.23 16.40
CA ARG A 33 64.54 0.18 15.85
C ARG A 33 64.69 0.37 14.35
N THR A 34 65.92 0.53 13.88
CA THR A 34 66.26 0.61 12.46
C THR A 34 66.62 -0.77 11.95
N LEU A 35 65.89 -1.29 10.97
CA LEU A 35 66.39 -2.41 10.17
C LEU A 35 67.58 -1.89 9.34
N ASP A 36 68.64 -2.69 9.19
CA ASP A 36 69.88 -2.26 8.51
C ASP A 36 69.65 -1.76 7.08
N CYS A 37 68.58 -2.23 6.42
CA CYS A 37 68.14 -1.79 5.10
C CYS A 37 67.72 -0.30 5.01
N CYS A 38 67.52 0.37 6.16
CA CYS A 38 67.05 1.77 6.22
C CYS A 38 68.17 2.78 6.53
N LYS A 39 69.44 2.35 6.63
CA LYS A 39 70.59 3.23 6.95
C LYS A 39 71.12 4.06 5.78
N GLY A 40 70.55 3.94 4.57
CA GLY A 40 71.10 4.56 3.36
C GLY A 40 70.13 5.43 2.53
N LEU A 41 68.89 5.62 2.98
CA LEU A 41 67.86 6.32 2.20
C LEU A 41 67.37 7.56 2.96
N ARG A 42 67.74 8.75 2.46
CA ARG A 42 67.25 10.04 2.99
C ARG A 42 65.77 10.23 2.64
N GLY A 43 64.90 10.17 3.65
CA GLY A 43 63.56 10.78 3.60
C GLY A 43 62.42 9.96 2.98
N GLY A 44 62.47 8.62 3.06
CA GLY A 44 61.39 7.75 2.59
C GLY A 44 61.25 6.46 3.39
N LEU A 45 60.15 5.72 3.19
CA LEU A 45 60.02 4.33 3.64
C LEU A 45 61.16 3.51 3.00
N CYS A 46 61.97 2.82 3.80
CA CYS A 46 62.86 1.81 3.24
C CYS A 46 62.03 0.71 2.56
N LEU A 47 62.60 0.04 1.54
CA LEU A 47 61.90 -0.94 0.71
C LEU A 47 61.12 -1.97 1.55
N ASP A 48 61.72 -2.44 2.65
CA ASP A 48 61.07 -3.39 3.56
C ASP A 48 59.90 -2.77 4.33
N CYS A 49 60.01 -1.52 4.77
CA CYS A 49 58.88 -0.83 5.42
C CYS A 49 57.76 -0.49 4.44
N ALA A 50 58.10 -0.11 3.19
CA ALA A 50 57.10 0.12 2.15
C ALA A 50 56.34 -1.17 1.81
N GLU A 51 57.06 -2.30 1.72
CA GLU A 51 56.45 -3.61 1.47
C GLU A 51 55.61 -4.08 2.66
N ILE A 52 56.09 -3.91 3.89
CA ILE A 52 55.30 -4.22 5.10
C ILE A 52 54.03 -3.36 5.15
N SER A 53 54.11 -2.06 4.92
CA SER A 53 52.93 -1.18 4.89
C SER A 53 51.95 -1.59 3.79
N ARG A 54 52.45 -1.97 2.60
CA ARG A 54 51.63 -2.46 1.50
C ARG A 54 50.92 -3.76 1.84
N LEU A 55 51.64 -4.73 2.42
CA LEU A 55 51.08 -6.01 2.84
C LEU A 55 50.07 -5.85 3.97
N LEU A 56 50.36 -4.99 4.95
CA LEU A 56 49.46 -4.69 6.06
C LEU A 56 48.17 -4.04 5.57
N ASN A 57 48.26 -3.04 4.68
CA ASN A 57 47.07 -2.40 4.11
C ASN A 57 46.23 -3.40 3.30
N ARG A 58 46.89 -4.27 2.52
CA ARG A 58 46.19 -5.34 1.78
C ARG A 58 45.45 -6.29 2.72
N GLU A 59 46.07 -6.70 3.82
CA GLU A 59 45.43 -7.57 4.82
C GLU A 59 44.24 -6.87 5.49
N ILE A 60 44.39 -5.59 5.86
CA ILE A 60 43.30 -4.80 6.44
C ILE A 60 42.12 -4.69 5.47
N GLU A 61 42.38 -4.38 4.21
CA GLU A 61 41.36 -4.29 3.16
C GLU A 61 40.64 -5.64 2.96
N GLN A 62 41.41 -6.73 2.96
CA GLN A 62 40.85 -8.07 2.80
C GLN A 62 39.95 -8.46 3.99
N GLN A 63 40.39 -8.21 5.23
CA GLN A 63 39.58 -8.44 6.42
C GLN A 63 38.31 -7.58 6.44
N ALA A 64 38.41 -6.31 6.06
CA ALA A 64 37.25 -5.42 5.96
C ALA A 64 36.24 -5.91 4.92
N TYR A 65 36.72 -6.38 3.77
CA TYR A 65 35.88 -6.95 2.71
C TYR A 65 35.17 -8.24 3.15
N GLU A 66 35.89 -9.17 3.79
CA GLU A 66 35.32 -10.41 4.31
C GLU A 66 34.26 -10.14 5.39
N GLN A 67 34.53 -9.21 6.31
CA GLN A 67 33.59 -8.81 7.34
C GLN A 67 32.32 -8.16 6.75
N ALA A 68 32.48 -7.30 5.74
CA ALA A 68 31.35 -6.68 5.05
C ALA A 68 30.46 -7.74 4.37
N ASN A 69 31.05 -8.71 3.68
CA ASN A 69 30.31 -9.80 3.02
C ASN A 69 29.56 -10.69 4.02
N LEU A 70 30.18 -11.02 5.16
CA LEU A 70 29.51 -11.77 6.24
C LEU A 70 28.31 -10.99 6.80
N GLN A 71 28.45 -9.67 6.94
CA GLN A 71 27.36 -8.83 7.43
C GLN A 71 26.22 -8.72 6.41
N ILE A 72 26.53 -8.59 5.12
CA ILE A 72 25.55 -8.60 4.03
C ILE A 72 24.79 -9.93 4.02
N GLY A 73 25.48 -11.08 4.06
CA GLY A 73 24.82 -12.39 4.07
C GLY A 73 23.87 -12.59 5.25
N LYS A 74 24.26 -12.14 6.46
CA LYS A 74 23.37 -12.15 7.64
C LYS A 74 22.15 -11.25 7.46
N ASN A 75 22.36 -10.04 6.93
CA ASN A 75 21.30 -9.08 6.69
C ASN A 75 20.31 -9.59 5.63
N ASP A 76 20.79 -10.22 4.56
CA ASP A 76 19.97 -10.80 3.49
C ASP A 76 19.12 -11.96 4.02
N GLY A 77 19.70 -12.83 4.85
CA GLY A 77 18.96 -13.91 5.51
C GLY A 77 17.85 -13.37 6.41
N ALA A 78 18.15 -12.39 7.27
CA ALA A 78 17.17 -11.76 8.14
C ALA A 78 16.09 -10.99 7.34
N TRP A 79 16.46 -10.37 6.23
CA TRP A 79 15.51 -9.71 5.34
C TRP A 79 14.56 -10.70 4.70
N ARG A 80 15.07 -11.81 4.17
CA ARG A 80 14.24 -12.85 3.57
C ARG A 80 13.19 -13.38 4.55
N VAL A 81 13.59 -13.71 5.78
CA VAL A 81 12.68 -14.18 6.82
C VAL A 81 11.59 -13.14 7.13
N ARG A 82 11.93 -11.85 7.18
CA ARG A 82 10.93 -10.78 7.38
C ARG A 82 9.97 -10.66 6.20
N CYS A 83 10.46 -10.79 4.97
CA CYS A 83 9.62 -10.78 3.78
C CYS A 83 8.65 -11.95 3.78
N ASP A 84 9.14 -13.16 4.09
CA ASP A 84 8.32 -14.38 4.12
C ASP A 84 7.23 -14.28 5.21
N ASP A 85 7.56 -13.75 6.40
CA ASP A 85 6.56 -13.49 7.47
C ASP A 85 5.51 -12.47 7.03
N LEU A 86 5.92 -11.37 6.40
CA LEU A 86 5.00 -10.36 5.90
C LEU A 86 4.08 -10.91 4.81
N GLU A 87 4.60 -11.73 3.90
CA GLU A 87 3.81 -12.39 2.85
C GLU A 87 2.79 -13.36 3.46
N ALA A 88 3.19 -14.15 4.45
CA ALA A 88 2.28 -15.05 5.16
C ALA A 88 1.16 -14.29 5.88
N ARG A 89 1.49 -13.17 6.53
CA ARG A 89 0.51 -12.30 7.21
C ARG A 89 -0.45 -11.64 6.22
N LEU A 90 0.05 -11.14 5.10
CA LEU A 90 -0.78 -10.55 4.04
C LEU A 90 -1.78 -11.58 3.49
N LYS A 91 -1.31 -12.80 3.21
CA LYS A 91 -2.17 -13.89 2.75
C LYS A 91 -3.26 -14.24 3.76
N SER A 92 -2.89 -14.34 5.05
CA SER A 92 -3.85 -14.60 6.13
C SER A 92 -4.94 -13.52 6.23
N VAL A 93 -4.55 -12.25 6.14
CA VAL A 93 -5.50 -11.12 6.14
C VAL A 93 -6.41 -11.16 4.91
N GLN A 94 -5.85 -11.43 3.72
CA GLN A 94 -6.62 -11.52 2.48
C GLN A 94 -7.64 -12.66 2.51
N ASP A 95 -7.24 -13.83 3.03
CA ASP A 95 -8.12 -14.99 3.18
C ASP A 95 -9.27 -14.69 4.16
N THR A 96 -8.96 -14.02 5.27
CA THR A 96 -9.95 -13.63 6.29
C THR A 96 -10.94 -12.62 5.72
N LEU A 97 -10.45 -11.60 5.03
CA LEU A 97 -11.29 -10.59 4.38
C LEU A 97 -12.23 -11.23 3.35
N SER A 98 -11.70 -12.12 2.52
CA SER A 98 -12.47 -12.81 1.48
C SER A 98 -13.58 -13.67 2.08
N LYS A 99 -13.27 -14.45 3.13
CA LYS A 99 -14.27 -15.26 3.85
C LYS A 99 -15.35 -14.40 4.48
N ASN A 100 -14.99 -13.34 5.18
CA ASN A 100 -15.95 -12.44 5.83
C ASN A 100 -16.85 -11.74 4.82
N LEU A 101 -16.30 -11.29 3.69
CA LEU A 101 -17.09 -10.65 2.64
C LEU A 101 -18.08 -11.62 1.99
N VAL A 102 -17.66 -12.87 1.74
CA VAL A 102 -18.55 -13.90 1.21
C VAL A 102 -19.67 -14.20 2.20
N GLN A 103 -19.36 -14.34 3.49
CA GLN A 103 -20.37 -14.58 4.52
C GLN A 103 -21.36 -13.42 4.61
N GLN A 104 -20.87 -12.17 4.67
CA GLN A 104 -21.73 -10.98 4.73
C GLN A 104 -22.67 -10.89 3.53
N LYS A 105 -22.18 -11.21 2.31
CA LYS A 105 -23.03 -11.24 1.11
C LYS A 105 -24.07 -12.35 1.18
N ASN A 106 -23.70 -13.54 1.65
CA ASN A 106 -24.65 -14.64 1.80
C ASN A 106 -25.74 -14.32 2.82
N ASP A 107 -25.37 -13.76 3.98
CA ASP A 107 -26.32 -13.33 5.01
C ASP A 107 -27.27 -12.25 4.47
N HIS A 108 -26.75 -11.32 3.66
CA HIS A 108 -27.56 -10.30 3.02
C HIS A 108 -28.54 -10.89 2.00
N ILE A 109 -28.08 -11.84 1.17
CA ILE A 109 -28.95 -12.55 0.21
C ILE A 109 -30.06 -13.30 0.95
N GLU A 110 -29.75 -13.98 2.05
CA GLU A 110 -30.74 -14.69 2.85
C GLU A 110 -31.77 -13.74 3.47
N SER A 111 -31.31 -12.60 3.99
CA SER A 111 -32.20 -11.53 4.48
C SER A 111 -33.13 -10.99 3.39
N LEU A 112 -32.62 -10.82 2.16
CA LEU A 112 -33.43 -10.35 1.03
C LEU A 112 -34.44 -11.42 0.58
N LYS A 113 -34.05 -12.69 0.53
CA LYS A 113 -34.96 -13.80 0.22
C LYS A 113 -36.11 -13.84 1.21
N LYS A 114 -35.83 -13.78 2.51
CA LYS A 114 -36.85 -13.75 3.55
C LYS A 114 -37.82 -12.58 3.38
N ARG A 115 -37.31 -11.38 3.11
CA ARG A 115 -38.16 -10.20 2.86
C ARG A 115 -39.02 -10.36 1.61
N ASN A 116 -38.49 -11.02 0.57
CA ASN A 116 -39.24 -11.29 -0.63
C ASN A 116 -40.37 -12.28 -0.37
N ASP A 117 -40.10 -13.37 0.35
CA ASP A 117 -41.11 -14.36 0.74
C ASP A 117 -42.22 -13.72 1.61
N GLU A 118 -41.86 -12.81 2.53
CA GLU A 118 -42.81 -12.04 3.34
C GLU A 118 -43.66 -11.10 2.47
N ALA A 119 -43.05 -10.44 1.49
CA ALA A 119 -43.76 -9.54 0.57
C ALA A 119 -44.72 -10.33 -0.35
N ASP A 120 -44.28 -11.46 -0.89
CA ASP A 120 -45.11 -12.35 -1.72
C ASP A 120 -46.31 -12.88 -0.93
N ALA A 121 -46.12 -13.25 0.34
CA ALA A 121 -47.20 -13.70 1.22
C ALA A 121 -48.22 -12.58 1.50
N GLU A 122 -47.77 -11.35 1.72
CA GLU A 122 -48.66 -10.21 1.94
C GLU A 122 -49.37 -9.78 0.65
N ASP A 123 -48.73 -9.87 -0.52
CA ASP A 123 -49.37 -9.60 -1.81
C ASP A 123 -50.52 -10.58 -2.07
N GLU A 124 -50.29 -11.87 -1.88
CA GLU A 124 -51.33 -12.89 -1.99
C GLU A 124 -52.49 -12.67 -0.99
N ARG A 125 -52.18 -12.19 0.22
CA ARG A 125 -53.20 -11.82 1.20
C ARG A 125 -54.01 -10.61 0.74
N LEU A 126 -53.37 -9.55 0.26
CA LEU A 126 -54.03 -8.34 -0.22
C LEU A 126 -54.89 -8.63 -1.45
N LYS A 127 -54.41 -9.48 -2.36
CA LYS A 127 -55.15 -9.93 -3.54
C LYS A 127 -56.45 -10.63 -3.17
N LYS A 128 -56.43 -11.55 -2.19
CA LYS A 128 -57.66 -12.18 -1.66
C LYS A 128 -58.63 -11.15 -1.09
N ILE A 129 -58.13 -10.17 -0.34
CA ILE A 129 -58.96 -9.10 0.22
C ILE A 129 -59.59 -8.26 -0.91
N LEU A 130 -58.84 -7.94 -1.96
CA LEU A 130 -59.36 -7.22 -3.13
C LEU A 130 -60.46 -8.02 -3.83
N GLU A 131 -60.24 -9.32 -4.08
CA GLU A 131 -61.25 -10.20 -4.68
C GLU A 131 -62.55 -10.24 -3.85
N GLU A 132 -62.44 -10.36 -2.52
CA GLU A 132 -63.60 -10.32 -1.62
C GLU A 132 -64.33 -8.97 -1.64
N ARG A 133 -63.59 -7.85 -1.72
CA ARG A 133 -64.17 -6.51 -1.80
C ARG A 133 -64.87 -6.29 -3.13
N ASP A 134 -64.28 -6.71 -4.24
CA ASP A 134 -64.87 -6.60 -5.57
C ASP A 134 -66.16 -7.42 -5.68
N ALA A 135 -66.18 -8.63 -5.11
CA ALA A 135 -67.38 -9.46 -5.06
C ALA A 135 -68.52 -8.76 -4.28
N LYS A 136 -68.21 -8.20 -3.09
CA LYS A 136 -69.18 -7.44 -2.30
C LYS A 136 -69.66 -6.18 -3.01
N PHE A 137 -68.76 -5.47 -3.69
CA PHE A 137 -69.12 -4.27 -4.44
C PHE A 137 -70.11 -4.59 -5.56
N LYS A 138 -69.85 -5.65 -6.33
CA LYS A 138 -70.77 -6.13 -7.39
C LYS A 138 -72.14 -6.53 -6.82
N ASP A 139 -72.16 -7.21 -5.68
CA ASP A 139 -73.41 -7.60 -5.02
C ASP A 139 -74.23 -6.38 -4.58
N LEU A 140 -73.59 -5.41 -3.91
CA LEU A 140 -74.24 -4.16 -3.51
C LEU A 140 -74.71 -3.33 -4.70
N GLN A 141 -73.93 -3.27 -5.79
CA GLN A 141 -74.31 -2.60 -7.02
C GLN A 141 -75.56 -3.23 -7.64
N LYS A 142 -75.65 -4.57 -7.62
CA LYS A 142 -76.84 -5.30 -8.07
C LYS A 142 -78.05 -5.00 -7.19
N GLN A 143 -77.91 -5.04 -5.86
CA GLN A 143 -78.99 -4.70 -4.93
C GLN A 143 -79.51 -3.26 -5.14
N LEU A 144 -78.62 -2.31 -5.41
CA LEU A 144 -79.01 -0.93 -5.75
C LEU A 144 -79.76 -0.87 -7.08
N SER A 145 -79.29 -1.58 -8.10
CA SER A 145 -79.96 -1.64 -9.41
C SER A 145 -81.33 -2.33 -9.35
N ASP A 146 -81.47 -3.39 -8.54
CA ASP A 146 -82.73 -4.13 -8.38
C ASP A 146 -83.72 -3.36 -7.50
N GLY A 147 -83.23 -2.52 -6.58
CA GLY A 147 -84.03 -1.67 -5.70
C GLY A 147 -84.41 -0.31 -6.30
N GLU A 148 -83.83 0.10 -7.43
CA GLU A 148 -84.22 1.33 -8.13
C GLU A 148 -85.47 1.06 -8.99
N PRO A 149 -86.65 1.65 -8.67
CA PRO A 149 -87.82 1.52 -9.53
C PRO A 149 -87.47 2.15 -10.90
N PRO A 150 -87.86 1.53 -12.02
CA PRO A 150 -87.55 2.06 -13.35
C PRO A 150 -88.06 3.49 -13.43
N ARG A 151 -87.14 4.46 -13.57
CA ARG A 151 -87.47 5.86 -13.84
C ARG A 151 -87.92 6.01 -15.29
N GLY A 152 -88.96 5.26 -15.65
CA GLY A 152 -89.66 5.36 -16.92
C GLY A 152 -91.02 5.99 -16.67
N TYR A 153 -91.06 7.31 -16.51
CA TYR A 153 -92.32 8.04 -16.59
C TYR A 153 -92.77 8.01 -18.05
N SER A 154 -93.64 7.07 -18.42
CA SER A 154 -94.34 7.15 -19.70
C SER A 154 -95.44 8.20 -19.58
N TYR A 155 -95.21 9.41 -20.08
CA TYR A 155 -96.26 10.41 -20.19
C TYR A 155 -97.23 9.99 -21.29
N LYS A 156 -98.37 9.40 -20.92
CA LYS A 156 -99.50 9.22 -21.85
C LYS A 156 -100.25 10.55 -21.94
N GLU A 157 -99.91 11.33 -22.95
CA GLU A 157 -100.69 12.50 -23.32
C GLU A 157 -102.07 12.06 -23.77
N SER A 158 -103.09 12.37 -22.97
CA SER A 158 -104.48 12.13 -23.33
C SER A 158 -104.91 13.19 -24.32
N LYS A 159 -104.93 12.88 -25.63
CA LYS A 159 -105.61 13.73 -26.60
C LYS A 159 -107.11 13.65 -26.35
N LYS A 160 -107.62 14.67 -25.65
CA LYS A 160 -109.03 15.08 -25.60
C LYS A 160 -109.58 15.14 -27.02
N GLY A 161 -110.78 14.61 -27.21
CA GLY A 161 -111.51 14.69 -28.46
C GLY A 161 -111.81 16.14 -28.87
N GLU A 162 -111.84 16.36 -30.17
CA GLU A 162 -112.61 17.45 -30.77
C GLU A 162 -113.90 16.84 -31.32
N ASP A 163 -114.97 17.04 -30.57
CA ASP A 163 -116.30 17.13 -31.15
C ASP A 163 -116.41 18.44 -31.92
N GLY A 164 -116.82 18.33 -33.19
CA GLY A 164 -117.49 19.39 -33.93
C GLY A 164 -116.64 20.11 -34.97
N ASN A 165 -117.01 19.98 -36.25
CA ASN A 165 -117.96 20.94 -36.82
C ASN A 165 -118.53 20.45 -38.15
N LYS A 166 -119.81 20.76 -38.36
CA LYS A 166 -120.59 20.51 -39.58
C LYS A 166 -120.10 21.40 -40.73
N LYS A 167 -119.90 20.82 -41.91
CA LYS A 167 -120.61 21.17 -43.17
C LYS A 167 -120.16 20.25 -44.30
#